data_AF-A0AAV3U294-F1
#
_entry.id   AF-A0AAV3U294-F1
#
_cell.length_a   1.000
_cell.length_b   1.000
_cell.length_c   1.000
_cell.angle_alpha   90.00
_cell.angle_beta   90.00
_cell.angle_gamma   90.00
#
_symmetry.space_group_name_H-M   'P 1'
#
loop_
_entity.id
_entity.type
_entity.pdbx_description
1 polymer ?
#
loop_
_entity_poly.entity_id
_entity_poly.type
_entity_poly.pdbx_seq_one_letter_code
_entity_poly.pdbx_strand_id
1 'polypeptide(L)'
;MIKMIFPLLAILTLQACTVTKSQQLVNYAGEISECKSTVEGLPAFDPGAHITANRNLRIVCESRAKTGWYPAENAGRVVITTIQAGERVVVQSVGESVVSVRAQDIILSIDGEAVNNAEEAKKYLFGKVGSPVNITVLRDNKAVIVTEHRSK
;
A
#
# COMPACT_ATOMS: atom_id res chain seq x y z
N MET A 1 15.39 -69.42 -10.32
CA MET A 1 13.97 -69.12 -10.06
C MET A 1 13.83 -68.50 -8.68
N ILE A 2 12.77 -67.70 -8.48
CA ILE A 2 12.41 -66.86 -7.32
C ILE A 2 12.93 -65.41 -7.42
N LYS A 3 12.16 -64.60 -8.14
CA LYS A 3 12.13 -63.13 -8.08
C LYS A 3 11.48 -62.72 -6.76
N MET A 4 12.23 -62.09 -5.86
CA MET A 4 11.65 -61.34 -4.73
C MET A 4 11.05 -60.04 -5.28
N ILE A 5 9.73 -59.98 -5.33
CA ILE A 5 8.97 -58.75 -5.58
C ILE A 5 8.85 -58.05 -4.23
N PHE A 6 9.68 -57.02 -4.01
CA PHE A 6 9.44 -56.05 -2.94
C PHE A 6 8.21 -55.22 -3.31
N PRO A 7 7.16 -55.16 -2.48
CA PRO A 7 6.10 -54.19 -2.70
C PRO A 7 6.70 -52.83 -2.34
N LEU A 8 7.05 -52.07 -3.37
CA LEU A 8 7.33 -50.65 -3.28
C LEU A 8 6.04 -50.00 -2.78
N LEU A 9 5.92 -49.82 -1.47
CA LEU A 9 4.87 -49.04 -0.84
C LEU A 9 5.12 -47.59 -1.28
N ALA A 10 4.59 -47.24 -2.45
CA ALA A 10 4.53 -45.88 -2.93
C ALA A 10 3.63 -45.12 -1.97
N ILE A 11 4.23 -44.55 -0.93
CA ILE A 11 3.63 -43.46 -0.15
C ILE A 11 3.49 -42.32 -1.15
N LEU A 12 2.36 -42.31 -1.88
CA LEU A 12 1.83 -41.10 -2.47
C LEU A 12 1.57 -40.18 -1.29
N THR A 13 2.57 -39.38 -0.93
CA THR A 13 2.33 -38.16 -0.19
C THR A 13 1.39 -37.36 -1.07
N LEU A 14 0.09 -37.42 -0.76
CA LEU A 14 -0.89 -36.42 -1.18
C LEU A 14 -0.32 -35.10 -0.70
N GLN A 15 0.52 -34.48 -1.51
CA GLN A 15 0.90 -33.10 -1.33
C GLN A 15 -0.41 -32.35 -1.47
N ALA A 16 -1.01 -32.00 -0.34
CA ALA A 16 -2.18 -31.14 -0.31
C ALA A 16 -1.79 -29.91 -1.13
N CYS A 17 -2.41 -29.76 -2.30
CA CYS A 17 -2.18 -28.61 -3.13
C CYS A 17 -2.57 -27.38 -2.31
N THR A 18 -1.64 -26.45 -2.15
CA THR A 18 -1.89 -25.17 -1.52
C THR A 18 -1.87 -24.09 -2.58
N VAL A 19 -2.83 -23.17 -2.51
CA VAL A 19 -2.80 -21.95 -3.31
C VAL A 19 -2.35 -20.82 -2.41
N THR A 20 -1.11 -20.35 -2.62
CA THR A 20 -0.57 -19.18 -1.93
C THR A 20 -0.53 -17.99 -2.89
N LYS A 21 -1.03 -16.86 -2.41
CA LYS A 21 -0.91 -15.55 -3.06
C LYS A 21 -0.17 -14.61 -2.11
N SER A 22 0.73 -13.81 -2.65
CA SER A 22 1.42 -12.78 -1.87
C SER A 22 1.56 -11.47 -2.62
N GLN A 23 1.72 -10.39 -1.87
CA GLN A 23 1.96 -9.05 -2.39
C GLN A 23 2.93 -8.33 -1.47
N GLN A 24 3.92 -7.65 -2.06
CA GLN A 24 4.85 -6.80 -1.34
C GLN A 24 4.17 -5.48 -1.00
N LEU A 25 4.34 -5.07 0.25
CA LEU A 25 3.90 -3.79 0.80
C LEU A 25 5.13 -2.97 1.17
N VAL A 26 5.02 -1.66 1.01
CA VAL A 26 6.02 -0.69 1.45
C VAL A 26 5.32 0.41 2.24
N ASN A 27 6.01 0.95 3.24
CA ASN A 27 5.53 2.11 3.99
C ASN A 27 6.33 3.37 3.65
N TYR A 28 5.91 4.50 4.19
CA TYR A 28 6.55 5.80 3.95
C TYR A 28 8.00 5.89 4.48
N ALA A 29 8.42 4.97 5.35
CA ALA A 29 9.78 4.85 5.86
C ALA A 29 10.68 4.01 4.93
N GLY A 30 10.13 3.44 3.87
CA GLY A 30 10.85 2.56 2.94
C GLY A 30 10.98 1.12 3.45
N GLU A 31 10.31 0.76 4.54
CA GLU A 31 10.29 -0.61 5.04
C GLU A 31 9.44 -1.48 4.12
N ILE A 32 9.87 -2.72 3.91
CA ILE A 32 9.20 -3.70 3.05
C ILE A 32 8.59 -4.79 3.94
N SER A 33 7.34 -5.13 3.68
CA SER A 33 6.62 -6.24 4.31
C SER A 33 5.91 -7.04 3.22
N GLU A 34 5.50 -8.26 3.53
CA GLU A 34 4.71 -9.09 2.62
C GLU A 34 3.36 -9.42 3.26
N CYS A 35 2.27 -9.24 2.51
CA CYS A 35 0.97 -9.85 2.85
C CYS A 35 0.83 -11.17 2.10
N LYS A 36 0.39 -12.22 2.79
CA LYS A 36 0.20 -13.57 2.25
C LYS A 36 -1.19 -14.08 2.56
N SER A 37 -1.71 -14.89 1.66
CA SER A 37 -2.94 -15.65 1.83
C SER A 37 -2.72 -17.05 1.28
N THR A 38 -3.07 -18.06 2.07
CA THR A 38 -2.96 -19.47 1.71
C THR A 38 -4.32 -20.14 1.86
N VAL A 39 -4.72 -20.89 0.84
CA VAL A 39 -5.89 -21.77 0.88
C VAL A 39 -5.39 -23.20 0.78
N GLU A 40 -5.70 -24.01 1.78
CA GLU A 40 -5.32 -25.43 1.87
C GLU A 40 -6.50 -26.32 1.50
N GLY A 41 -6.21 -27.55 1.04
CA GLY A 41 -7.23 -28.59 0.85
C GLY A 41 -8.02 -28.52 -0.47
N LEU A 42 -7.73 -27.55 -1.33
CA LEU A 42 -8.28 -27.48 -2.70
C LEU A 42 -7.18 -27.68 -3.73
N PRO A 43 -7.45 -28.38 -4.85
CA PRO A 43 -6.48 -28.54 -5.90
C PRO A 43 -6.05 -27.18 -6.46
N ALA A 44 -4.76 -27.01 -6.76
CA ALA A 44 -4.21 -25.73 -7.21
C ALA A 44 -4.78 -25.22 -8.55
N PHE A 45 -5.49 -26.07 -9.29
CA PHE A 45 -6.19 -25.71 -10.52
C PHE A 45 -7.66 -25.34 -10.31
N ASP A 46 -8.18 -25.43 -9.07
CA ASP A 46 -9.53 -24.99 -8.74
C ASP A 46 -9.61 -23.45 -8.79
N PRO A 47 -10.40 -22.87 -9.72
CA PRO A 47 -10.59 -21.43 -9.77
C PRO A 47 -11.14 -20.86 -8.45
N GLY A 48 -11.95 -21.62 -7.71
CA GLY A 48 -12.49 -21.23 -6.41
C GLY A 48 -11.40 -21.03 -5.34
N ALA A 49 -10.36 -21.85 -5.37
CA ALA A 49 -9.20 -21.71 -4.48
C ALA A 49 -8.42 -20.42 -4.77
N HIS A 50 -8.20 -20.09 -6.05
CA HIS A 50 -7.56 -18.82 -6.44
C HIS A 50 -8.38 -17.60 -6.10
N ILE A 51 -9.70 -17.64 -6.35
CA ILE A 51 -10.61 -16.54 -6.01
C ILE A 51 -10.60 -16.29 -4.49
N THR A 52 -10.68 -17.36 -3.69
CA THR A 52 -10.65 -17.27 -2.23
C THR A 52 -9.30 -16.73 -1.74
N ALA A 53 -8.19 -17.27 -2.26
CA ALA A 53 -6.85 -16.81 -1.90
C ALA A 53 -6.66 -15.32 -2.22
N ASN A 54 -7.12 -14.86 -3.40
CA ASN A 54 -7.08 -13.45 -3.80
C ASN A 54 -7.96 -12.56 -2.91
N ARG A 55 -9.19 -13.01 -2.59
CA ARG A 55 -10.09 -12.26 -1.70
C ARG A 55 -9.46 -12.07 -0.32
N ASN A 56 -8.93 -13.14 0.26
CA ASN A 56 -8.28 -13.11 1.56
C ASN A 56 -7.01 -12.23 1.53
N LEU A 57 -6.20 -12.33 0.46
CA LEU A 57 -5.05 -11.45 0.28
C LEU A 57 -5.48 -9.99 0.29
N ARG A 58 -6.50 -9.64 -0.50
CA ARG A 58 -7.02 -8.27 -0.58
C ARG A 58 -7.45 -7.75 0.80
N ILE A 59 -8.22 -8.53 1.56
CA ILE A 59 -8.67 -8.15 2.91
C ILE A 59 -7.46 -7.86 3.83
N VAL A 60 -6.45 -8.73 3.82
CA VAL A 60 -5.24 -8.57 4.64
C VAL A 60 -4.46 -7.33 4.21
N CYS A 61 -4.23 -7.11 2.92
CA CYS A 61 -3.46 -5.96 2.43
C CYS A 61 -4.24 -4.64 2.61
N GLU A 62 -5.57 -4.61 2.44
CA GLU A 62 -6.42 -3.43 2.71
C GLU A 62 -6.42 -3.04 4.20
N SER A 63 -6.38 -4.02 5.11
CA SER A 63 -6.25 -3.74 6.54
C SER A 63 -4.91 -3.07 6.88
N ARG A 64 -3.84 -3.47 6.19
CA ARG A 64 -2.50 -2.91 6.32
C ARG A 64 -2.41 -1.48 5.72
N ALA A 65 -3.17 -1.19 4.66
CA ALA A 65 -3.26 0.16 4.09
C ALA A 65 -3.71 1.21 5.11
N LYS A 66 -4.64 0.85 6.01
CA LYS A 66 -5.06 1.74 7.12
C LYS A 66 -3.94 2.07 8.11
N THR A 67 -2.89 1.25 8.13
CA THR A 67 -1.70 1.44 8.99
C THR A 67 -0.52 2.04 8.23
N GLY A 68 -0.73 2.54 7.00
CA GLY A 68 0.30 3.20 6.19
C GLY A 68 1.18 2.28 5.36
N TRP A 69 0.73 1.03 5.11
CA TRP A 69 1.40 0.06 4.25
C TRP A 69 0.68 -0.09 2.92
N TYR A 70 1.35 0.22 1.81
CA TYR A 70 0.73 0.22 0.49
C TYR A 70 1.38 -0.82 -0.41
N PRO A 71 0.64 -1.43 -1.36
CA PRO A 71 1.25 -2.27 -2.39
C PRO A 71 2.42 -1.55 -3.05
N ALA A 72 3.56 -2.22 -3.21
CA ALA A 72 4.76 -1.62 -3.79
C ALA A 72 4.50 -1.01 -5.18
N GLU A 73 3.61 -1.63 -5.96
CA GLU A 73 3.14 -1.15 -7.28
C GLU A 73 2.30 0.15 -7.24
N ASN A 74 1.79 0.50 -6.06
CA ASN A 74 0.92 1.65 -5.78
C ASN A 74 1.58 2.67 -4.82
N ALA A 75 2.78 2.37 -4.32
CA ALA A 75 3.48 3.24 -3.39
C ALA A 75 4.21 4.35 -4.12
N GLY A 76 4.08 5.59 -3.63
CA GLY A 76 4.61 6.77 -4.29
C GLY A 76 5.92 7.22 -3.70
N ARG A 77 6.75 7.90 -4.48
CA ARG A 77 7.84 8.69 -3.90
C ARG A 77 7.25 9.79 -3.03
N VAL A 78 7.70 9.96 -1.79
CA VAL A 78 7.29 11.14 -1.00
C VAL A 78 7.93 12.37 -1.64
N VAL A 79 7.14 13.18 -2.34
CA VAL A 79 7.58 14.42 -3.00
C VAL A 79 7.07 15.67 -2.31
N ILE A 80 6.28 15.52 -1.23
CA ILE A 80 5.91 16.63 -0.35
C ILE A 80 6.31 16.20 1.05
N THR A 81 7.21 16.94 1.67
CA THR A 81 7.61 16.72 3.06
C THR A 81 6.92 17.76 3.93
N THR A 82 6.27 17.30 4.98
CA THR A 82 5.55 18.15 5.94
C THR A 82 6.21 18.08 7.31
N ILE A 83 6.07 19.16 8.07
CA ILE A 83 6.46 19.24 9.48
C ILE A 83 5.28 19.76 10.31
N GLN A 84 5.28 19.42 11.60
CA GLN A 84 4.33 19.96 12.56
C GLN A 84 4.89 21.26 13.15
N ALA A 85 4.16 22.38 13.01
CA ALA A 85 4.51 23.68 13.59
C ALA A 85 3.34 24.17 14.46
N GLY A 86 3.37 23.83 15.75
CA GLY A 86 2.22 24.00 16.63
C GLY A 86 1.05 23.15 16.17
N GLU A 87 -0.13 23.75 16.00
CA GLU A 87 -1.34 23.07 15.50
C GLU A 87 -1.41 22.98 13.97
N ARG A 88 -0.39 23.45 13.26
CA ARG A 88 -0.39 23.54 11.80
C ARG A 88 0.53 22.50 11.18
N VAL A 89 0.08 21.95 10.05
CA VAL A 89 0.92 21.12 9.16
C VAL A 89 1.51 22.02 8.08
N VAL A 90 2.83 22.17 8.07
CA VAL A 90 3.55 23.07 7.15
C VAL A 90 4.34 22.25 6.16
N VAL A 91 4.32 22.65 4.89
CA VAL A 91 5.17 22.08 3.86
C VAL A 91 6.61 22.53 4.10
N GLN A 92 7.48 21.58 4.41
CA GLN A 92 8.91 21.82 4.58
C GLN A 92 9.63 21.86 3.23
N SER A 93 9.37 20.89 2.37
CA SER A 93 10.00 20.77 1.07
C SER A 93 9.07 20.11 0.06
N VAL A 94 9.33 20.41 -1.21
CA VAL A 94 8.61 19.88 -2.36
C VAL A 94 9.63 19.35 -3.36
N GLY A 95 9.37 18.16 -3.90
CA GLY A 95 10.16 17.54 -4.95
C GLY A 95 9.84 18.17 -6.30
N GLU A 96 10.75 17.98 -7.26
CA GLU A 96 10.71 18.64 -8.57
C GLU A 96 9.45 18.33 -9.40
N SER A 97 8.77 17.22 -9.12
CA SER A 97 7.53 16.82 -9.81
C SER A 97 6.27 17.51 -9.28
N VAL A 98 6.38 18.34 -8.24
CA VAL A 98 5.25 19.04 -7.60
C VAL A 98 5.30 20.51 -7.99
N VAL A 99 4.26 20.99 -8.67
CA VAL A 99 4.23 22.35 -9.21
C VAL A 99 3.23 23.27 -8.51
N SER A 100 2.24 22.71 -7.83
CA SER A 100 1.12 23.49 -7.31
C SER A 100 1.28 23.81 -5.82
N VAL A 101 1.88 22.90 -5.04
CA VAL A 101 2.27 23.11 -3.64
C VAL A 101 3.68 23.73 -3.53
N ARG A 102 3.89 24.61 -2.55
CA ARG A 102 5.16 25.31 -2.29
C ARG A 102 5.64 25.08 -0.87
N ALA A 103 6.95 25.19 -0.65
CA ALA A 103 7.49 25.25 0.70
C ALA A 103 6.85 26.42 1.48
N GLN A 104 6.65 26.22 2.78
CA GLN A 104 5.96 27.11 3.73
C GLN A 104 4.45 27.21 3.59
N ASP A 105 3.84 26.56 2.59
CA ASP A 105 2.38 26.41 2.58
C ASP A 105 1.90 25.69 3.85
N ILE A 106 0.79 26.14 4.42
CA ILE A 106 0.14 25.43 5.53
C ILE A 106 -0.96 24.56 4.94
N ILE A 107 -0.90 23.25 5.13
CA ILE A 107 -1.94 22.32 4.68
C ILE A 107 -3.14 22.44 5.63
N LEU A 108 -4.31 22.75 5.07
CA LEU A 108 -5.57 22.83 5.80
C LEU A 108 -6.38 21.54 5.63
N SER A 109 -6.44 21.02 4.40
CA SER A 109 -7.15 19.77 4.10
C SER A 109 -6.56 19.04 2.89
N ILE A 110 -6.80 17.74 2.83
CA ILE A 110 -6.46 16.86 1.70
C ILE A 110 -7.74 16.10 1.32
N ASP A 111 -8.14 16.16 0.04
CA ASP A 111 -9.39 15.61 -0.50
C ASP A 111 -10.64 16.02 0.32
N GLY A 112 -10.61 17.21 0.92
CA GLY A 112 -11.69 17.74 1.77
C GLY A 112 -11.61 17.34 3.24
N GLU A 113 -10.73 16.41 3.62
CA GLU A 113 -10.52 16.02 5.01
C GLU A 113 -9.51 16.97 5.69
N ALA A 114 -9.88 17.52 6.84
CA ALA A 114 -9.01 18.41 7.60
C ALA A 114 -7.75 17.68 8.08
N VAL A 115 -6.60 18.35 7.97
CA VAL A 115 -5.30 17.76 8.30
C VAL A 115 -4.71 18.49 9.50
N ASN A 116 -4.59 17.77 10.61
CA ASN A 116 -4.05 18.32 11.87
C ASN A 116 -2.71 17.69 12.27
N ASN A 117 -2.29 16.63 11.57
CA ASN A 117 -1.10 15.86 11.88
C ASN A 117 -0.23 15.66 10.63
N ALA A 118 1.02 16.09 10.70
CA ALA A 118 1.96 16.01 9.57
C ALA A 118 2.27 14.56 9.15
N GLU A 119 2.32 13.61 10.07
CA GLU A 119 2.59 12.20 9.79
C GLU A 119 1.41 11.54 9.07
N GLU A 120 0.18 11.83 9.49
CA GLU A 120 -1.03 11.34 8.81
C GLU A 120 -1.12 11.91 7.39
N ALA A 121 -0.82 13.20 7.21
CA ALA A 121 -0.74 13.83 5.89
C ALA A 121 0.27 13.11 4.99
N LYS A 122 1.47 12.82 5.52
CA LYS A 122 2.53 12.12 4.78
C LYS A 122 2.10 10.70 4.40
N LYS A 123 1.50 9.94 5.33
CA LYS A 123 0.95 8.60 5.08
C LYS A 123 -0.11 8.63 3.99
N TYR A 124 -1.07 9.55 4.10
CA TYR A 124 -2.14 9.71 3.14
C TYR A 124 -1.60 9.99 1.74
N LEU A 125 -0.72 10.98 1.62
CA LEU A 125 -0.13 11.36 0.35
C LEU A 125 0.63 10.18 -0.25
N PHE A 126 1.46 9.49 0.53
CA PHE A 126 2.24 8.33 0.07
C PHE A 126 1.39 7.23 -0.60
N GLY A 127 0.16 7.03 -0.14
CA GLY A 127 -0.78 6.04 -0.68
C GLY A 127 -1.58 6.45 -1.93
N LYS A 128 -1.50 7.70 -2.37
CA LYS A 128 -2.36 8.28 -3.43
C LYS A 128 -1.65 8.43 -4.78
N VAL A 129 -0.93 7.41 -5.22
CA VAL A 129 -0.24 7.43 -6.52
C VAL A 129 -1.21 7.27 -7.68
N GLY A 130 -0.96 7.97 -8.78
CA GLY A 130 -1.74 7.87 -10.01
C GLY A 130 -3.14 8.49 -9.92
N SER A 131 -3.55 8.97 -8.76
CA SER A 131 -4.80 9.68 -8.54
C SER A 131 -4.51 11.17 -8.29
N PRO A 132 -5.31 12.09 -8.85
CA PRO A 132 -5.23 13.48 -8.46
C PRO A 132 -5.61 13.62 -6.99
N VAL A 133 -4.88 14.46 -6.25
CA VAL A 133 -5.17 14.79 -4.85
C VAL A 133 -5.44 16.29 -4.76
N ASN A 134 -6.55 16.66 -4.14
CA ASN A 134 -6.88 18.07 -3.89
C ASN A 134 -6.35 18.49 -2.53
N ILE A 135 -5.41 19.42 -2.50
CA ILE A 135 -4.81 19.93 -1.27
C ILE A 135 -5.27 21.38 -1.10
N THR A 136 -5.92 21.68 0.02
CA THR A 136 -6.21 23.08 0.38
C THR A 136 -5.06 23.58 1.24
N VAL A 137 -4.38 24.62 0.78
CA VAL A 137 -3.28 25.25 1.50
C VAL A 137 -3.60 26.70 1.87
N LEU A 138 -3.09 27.17 3.00
CA LEU A 138 -3.01 28.59 3.31
C LEU A 138 -1.68 29.12 2.75
N ARG A 139 -1.77 30.04 1.79
CA ARG A 139 -0.63 30.73 1.18
C ARG A 139 -0.91 32.22 1.18
N ASP A 140 0.02 33.02 1.69
CA ASP A 140 -0.14 34.48 1.78
C ASP A 140 -1.47 34.90 2.46
N ASN A 141 -1.83 34.20 3.55
CA ASN A 141 -3.10 34.35 4.29
C ASN A 141 -4.38 34.10 3.47
N LYS A 142 -4.30 33.39 2.35
CA LYS A 142 -5.44 32.99 1.52
C LYS A 142 -5.49 31.48 1.37
N ALA A 143 -6.69 30.91 1.46
CA ALA A 143 -6.91 29.51 1.15
C ALA A 143 -6.86 29.33 -0.37
N VAL A 144 -6.00 28.43 -0.84
CA VAL A 144 -5.83 28.06 -2.24
C VAL A 144 -6.01 26.55 -2.35
N ILE A 145 -6.89 26.12 -3.26
CA ILE A 145 -7.03 24.70 -3.61
C ILE A 145 -6.06 24.43 -4.75
N VAL A 146 -5.23 23.41 -4.56
CA VAL A 146 -4.28 22.95 -5.57
C VAL A 146 -4.52 21.47 -5.84
N THR A 147 -4.49 21.09 -7.12
CA THR A 147 -4.64 19.70 -7.54
C THR A 147 -3.28 19.17 -7.93
N GLU A 148 -2.83 18.10 -7.27
CA GLU A 148 -1.55 17.46 -7.54
C GLU A 148 -1.72 16.14 -8.28
N HIS A 149 -1.05 16.03 -9.42
CA HIS A 149 -0.99 14.80 -10.21
C HIS A 149 0.23 13.99 -9.79
N ARG A 150 -0.01 12.85 -9.15
CA ARG A 150 1.07 12.02 -8.62
C ARG A 150 1.51 10.99 -9.65
N SER A 151 2.61 11.27 -10.35
CA SER A 151 3.26 10.27 -11.22
C SER A 151 3.83 9.11 -10.38
N LYS A 152 3.85 7.91 -10.96
CA LYS A 152 4.50 6.73 -10.38
C LYS A 152 6.01 6.95 -10.26
#